data_AF-A0A4P0Y3A5-F1
#
_entry.id   AF-A0A4P0Y3A5-F1
#
_cell.length_a   1.000
_cell.length_b   1.000
_cell.length_c   1.000
_cell.angle_alpha   90.00
_cell.angle_beta   90.00
_cell.angle_gamma   90.00
#
_symmetry.space_group_name_H-M   'P 1'
#
loop_
_entity.id
_entity.type
_entity.pdbx_description
1 polymer ?
#
loop_
_entity_poly.entity_id
_entity_poly.type
_entity_poly.pdbx_seq_one_letter_code
_entity_poly.pdbx_strand_id
1 'polypeptide(L)'
;MHVADAFRAILLDEKIDPALAAEILTLPSANEIAEMFAIIDPIAIAAVREALTRTLANELADEFLAVYNANKLDSYRVEHADIGKRALRNTCLRYLAFAEPTLGDKLVATQYHQADNMTDALAALSAAVAAELPCRDALMQEYDDKWHQDGLVMDKWFILQSTSPAANVVETVRGLLNHRSFSMSNPNRVRSLIGAFASSNPAAFHAEDGSGYQFLVEMLTELNQRNPQVASRLIEPLIRLKRYDEKRQALMRAALEQLKGLENLSGDLFEKISKALA
;
A
#
# COMPACT_ATOMS: atom_id res chain seq x y z
N MET A 1 19.63 24.05 1.00
CA MET A 1 18.66 23.63 -0.04
C MET A 1 19.48 23.11 -1.21
N HIS A 2 19.45 21.80 -1.45
CA HIS A 2 20.16 21.15 -2.57
C HIS A 2 19.45 19.86 -3.01
N VAL A 3 18.69 19.22 -2.12
CA VAL A 3 17.92 18.00 -2.44
C VAL A 3 16.67 18.30 -3.26
N ALA A 4 15.78 19.19 -2.79
CA ALA A 4 14.54 19.51 -3.51
C ALA A 4 14.81 20.07 -4.92
N ASP A 5 15.87 20.86 -5.08
CA ASP A 5 16.28 21.41 -6.38
C ASP A 5 16.71 20.32 -7.36
N ALA A 6 17.28 19.19 -6.88
CA ALA A 6 17.58 18.05 -7.74
C ALA A 6 16.30 17.38 -8.27
N PHE A 7 15.27 17.22 -7.43
CA PHE A 7 13.95 16.74 -7.87
C PHE A 7 13.30 17.73 -8.84
N ARG A 8 13.41 19.04 -8.60
CA ARG A 8 12.94 20.09 -9.50
C ARG A 8 13.62 20.01 -10.87
N ALA A 9 14.94 19.81 -10.89
CA ALA A 9 15.69 19.66 -12.13
C ALA A 9 15.22 18.46 -12.95
N ILE A 10 14.89 17.33 -12.31
CA ILE A 10 14.33 16.16 -12.99
C ILE A 10 12.93 16.43 -13.55
N LEU A 11 12.06 17.10 -12.80
CA LEU A 11 10.71 17.47 -13.25
C LEU A 11 10.73 18.40 -14.48
N LEU A 12 11.71 19.29 -14.55
CA LEU A 12 11.81 20.32 -15.58
C LEU A 12 12.73 19.96 -16.75
N ASP A 13 13.39 18.80 -16.73
CA ASP A 13 14.23 18.36 -17.83
C ASP A 13 13.39 17.79 -18.98
N GLU A 14 13.20 18.57 -20.04
CA GLU A 14 12.45 18.13 -21.23
C GLU A 14 13.13 16.98 -22.01
N LYS A 15 14.41 16.68 -21.73
CA LYS A 15 15.18 15.65 -22.44
C LYS A 15 15.15 14.31 -21.74
N ILE A 16 14.75 14.26 -20.47
CA ILE A 16 14.68 13.01 -19.72
C ILE A 16 13.54 12.14 -20.27
N ASP A 17 13.76 10.82 -20.32
CA ASP A 17 12.67 9.89 -20.61
C ASP A 17 11.60 10.00 -19.50
N PRO A 18 10.31 10.24 -19.82
CA PRO A 18 9.24 10.29 -18.83
C PRO A 18 9.16 9.05 -17.93
N ALA A 19 9.48 7.86 -18.47
CA ALA A 19 9.52 6.64 -17.66
C ALA A 19 10.63 6.70 -16.60
N LEU A 20 11.82 7.21 -16.96
CA LEU A 20 12.92 7.40 -16.02
C LEU A 20 12.59 8.47 -14.96
N ALA A 21 12.00 9.60 -15.37
CA ALA A 21 11.56 10.63 -14.43
C ALA A 21 10.53 10.08 -13.44
N ALA A 22 9.56 9.28 -13.91
CA ALA A 22 8.55 8.67 -13.04
C ALA A 22 9.16 7.77 -11.96
N GLU A 23 10.17 6.98 -12.31
CA GLU A 23 10.89 6.11 -11.37
C GLU A 23 11.72 6.93 -10.37
N ILE A 24 12.47 7.94 -10.82
CA ILE A 24 13.26 8.83 -9.93
C ILE A 24 12.34 9.56 -8.93
N LEU A 25 11.18 10.01 -9.39
CA LEU A 25 10.20 10.71 -8.56
C LEU A 25 9.39 9.76 -7.67
N THR A 26 9.47 8.45 -7.85
CA THR A 26 8.79 7.47 -7.00
C THR A 26 9.64 7.20 -5.76
N LEU A 27 9.20 7.72 -4.62
CA LEU A 27 9.92 7.49 -3.36
C LEU A 27 9.97 6.00 -3.01
N PRO A 28 11.11 5.50 -2.48
CA PRO A 28 11.26 4.13 -2.02
C PRO A 28 10.08 3.71 -1.14
N SER A 29 9.63 2.47 -1.28
CA SER A 29 8.58 1.90 -0.44
C SER A 29 9.03 1.78 1.02
N ALA A 30 8.08 1.63 1.94
CA ALA A 30 8.40 1.41 3.36
C ALA A 30 9.31 0.19 3.57
N ASN A 31 9.14 -0.86 2.75
CA ASN A 31 9.98 -2.06 2.81
C ASN A 31 11.41 -1.79 2.32
N GLU A 32 11.58 -1.00 1.24
CA GLU A 32 12.92 -0.60 0.78
C GLU A 32 13.63 0.29 1.81
N ILE A 33 12.91 1.23 2.43
CA ILE A 33 13.45 2.07 3.50
C ILE A 33 13.85 1.21 4.70
N ALA A 34 13.02 0.22 5.08
CA ALA A 34 13.30 -0.65 6.22
C ALA A 34 14.62 -1.43 6.09
N GLU A 35 15.02 -1.81 4.87
CA GLU A 35 16.30 -2.50 4.66
C GLU A 35 17.53 -1.59 4.83
N MET A 36 17.35 -0.27 4.95
CA MET A 36 18.42 0.66 5.31
C MET A 36 18.74 0.66 6.81
N PHE A 37 17.92 -0.01 7.64
CA PHE A 37 18.06 -0.01 9.09
C PHE A 37 18.26 -1.42 9.66
N ALA A 38 19.16 -1.54 10.64
CA ALA A 38 19.34 -2.80 11.37
C ALA A 38 18.08 -3.16 12.17
N ILE A 39 17.55 -2.18 12.92
CA ILE A 39 16.28 -2.27 13.65
C ILE A 39 15.27 -1.34 12.96
N ILE A 40 14.13 -1.90 12.58
CA ILE A 40 13.06 -1.29 11.83
C ILE A 40 12.10 -0.60 12.82
N ASP A 41 11.91 0.70 12.65
CA ASP A 41 10.79 1.43 13.21
C ASP A 41 9.74 1.68 12.11
N PRO A 42 8.70 0.83 12.02
CA PRO A 42 7.76 0.89 10.91
C PRO A 42 6.85 2.12 10.96
N ILE A 43 6.57 2.66 12.15
CA ILE A 43 5.75 3.85 12.32
C ILE A 43 6.55 5.08 11.89
N ALA A 44 7.81 5.20 12.33
CA ALA A 44 8.68 6.28 11.91
C ALA A 44 8.92 6.27 10.39
N ILE A 45 9.15 5.10 9.79
CA ILE A 45 9.33 4.97 8.33
C ILE A 45 8.09 5.47 7.58
N ALA A 46 6.89 5.05 7.99
CA ALA A 46 5.66 5.50 7.34
C ALA A 46 5.47 7.02 7.48
N ALA A 47 5.62 7.54 8.70
CA ALA A 47 5.46 8.97 8.98
C ALA A 47 6.49 9.83 8.23
N VAL A 48 7.76 9.43 8.18
CA VAL A 48 8.81 10.14 7.46
C VAL A 48 8.58 10.09 5.95
N ARG A 49 8.15 8.94 5.41
CA ARG A 49 7.84 8.81 3.99
C ARG A 49 6.68 9.74 3.58
N GLU A 50 5.65 9.83 4.40
CA GLU A 50 4.56 10.78 4.18
C GLU A 50 5.05 12.23 4.30
N ALA A 51 5.81 12.56 5.36
CA ALA A 51 6.33 13.90 5.57
C ALA A 51 7.24 14.36 4.42
N LEU A 52 8.08 13.48 3.88
CA LEU A 52 8.90 13.75 2.70
C LEU A 52 8.03 13.97 1.45
N THR A 53 6.98 13.16 1.29
CA THR A 53 6.00 13.34 0.20
C THR A 53 5.35 14.72 0.28
N ARG A 54 4.84 15.12 1.45
CA ARG A 54 4.23 16.44 1.70
C ARG A 54 5.22 17.57 1.48
N THR A 55 6.47 17.41 1.93
CA THR A 55 7.52 18.44 1.75
C THR A 55 7.79 18.67 0.27
N LEU A 56 8.03 17.62 -0.51
CA LEU A 56 8.24 17.75 -1.95
C LEU A 56 7.00 18.28 -2.66
N ALA A 57 5.80 17.82 -2.27
CA ALA A 57 4.54 18.27 -2.84
C ALA A 57 4.33 19.78 -2.67
N ASN A 58 4.68 20.34 -1.52
CA ASN A 58 4.55 21.78 -1.25
C ASN A 58 5.63 22.60 -1.96
N GLU A 59 6.89 22.16 -1.92
CA GLU A 59 8.02 22.89 -2.52
C GLU A 59 8.01 22.91 -4.06
N LEU A 60 7.37 21.89 -4.67
CA LEU A 60 7.35 21.66 -6.11
C LEU A 60 5.91 21.69 -6.68
N ALA A 61 4.97 22.31 -5.98
CA ALA A 61 3.55 22.26 -6.31
C ALA A 61 3.26 22.75 -7.74
N ASP A 62 3.85 23.88 -8.13
CA ASP A 62 3.66 24.47 -9.45
C ASP A 62 4.24 23.58 -10.55
N GLU A 63 5.44 23.03 -10.35
CA GLU A 63 6.08 22.11 -11.29
C GLU A 63 5.32 20.80 -11.43
N PHE A 64 4.89 20.19 -10.31
CA PHE A 64 4.09 18.98 -10.36
C PHE A 64 2.78 19.21 -11.12
N LEU A 65 2.11 20.36 -10.92
CA LEU A 65 0.89 20.69 -11.64
C LEU A 65 1.15 20.90 -13.14
N ALA A 66 2.24 21.60 -13.50
CA ALA A 66 2.62 21.82 -14.89
C ALA A 66 2.91 20.49 -15.61
N VAL A 67 3.73 19.62 -15.02
CA VAL A 67 4.10 18.31 -15.58
C VAL A 67 2.90 17.36 -15.64
N TYR A 68 2.04 17.38 -14.62
CA TYR A 68 0.78 16.62 -14.60
C TYR A 68 -0.11 16.97 -15.80
N ASN A 69 -0.28 18.28 -16.08
CA ASN A 69 -1.09 18.75 -17.20
C ASN A 69 -0.42 18.47 -18.55
N ALA A 70 0.90 18.66 -18.66
CA ALA A 70 1.66 18.45 -19.89
C ALA A 70 1.68 16.98 -20.36
N ASN A 71 1.54 16.03 -19.42
CA ASN A 71 1.54 14.59 -19.71
C ASN A 71 0.13 13.99 -19.85
N LYS A 72 -0.91 14.82 -19.96
CA LYS A 72 -2.26 14.32 -20.30
C LYS A 72 -2.24 13.73 -21.72
N LEU A 73 -2.79 12.53 -21.87
CA LEU A 73 -2.95 11.84 -23.15
C LEU A 73 -4.41 11.95 -23.61
N ASP A 74 -4.62 12.10 -24.92
CA ASP A 74 -5.97 12.22 -25.50
C ASP A 74 -6.70 10.87 -25.65
N SER A 75 -5.97 9.76 -25.60
CA SER A 75 -6.52 8.42 -25.77
C SER A 75 -5.63 7.38 -25.11
N TYR A 76 -6.23 6.36 -24.51
CA TYR A 76 -5.50 5.23 -23.95
C TYR A 76 -4.85 4.31 -25.00
N ARG A 77 -3.54 4.08 -24.87
CA ARG A 77 -2.78 3.05 -25.61
C ARG A 77 -1.85 2.28 -24.69
N VAL A 78 -1.64 1.01 -25.04
CA VAL A 78 -0.64 0.13 -24.40
C VAL A 78 0.66 0.17 -25.20
N GLU A 79 1.23 1.37 -25.30
CA GLU A 79 2.50 1.64 -25.99
C GLU A 79 3.51 2.23 -24.99
N HIS A 80 4.79 1.91 -25.14
CA HIS A 80 5.81 2.28 -24.14
C HIS A 80 5.88 3.79 -23.88
N ALA A 81 5.81 4.62 -24.92
CA ALA A 81 5.82 6.08 -24.76
C ALA A 81 4.60 6.59 -23.97
N ASP A 82 3.40 6.08 -24.27
CA ASP A 82 2.16 6.44 -23.58
C ASP A 82 2.18 5.92 -22.12
N ILE A 83 2.76 4.75 -21.87
CA ILE A 83 2.96 4.20 -20.53
C ILE A 83 3.88 5.12 -19.72
N GLY A 84 5.01 5.57 -20.28
CA GLY A 84 5.95 6.47 -19.60
C GLY A 84 5.33 7.81 -19.22
N LYS A 85 4.63 8.46 -20.15
CA LYS A 85 3.91 9.72 -19.87
C LYS A 85 2.83 9.57 -18.80
N ARG A 86 2.05 8.48 -18.88
CA ARG A 86 1.01 8.17 -17.89
C ARG A 86 1.60 7.86 -16.51
N ALA A 87 2.73 7.15 -16.44
CA ALA A 87 3.45 6.91 -15.19
C ALA A 87 3.90 8.23 -14.57
N LEU A 88 4.55 9.11 -15.33
CA LEU A 88 4.99 10.42 -14.85
C LEU A 88 3.80 11.27 -14.36
N ARG A 89 2.72 11.34 -15.15
CA ARG A 89 1.49 12.05 -14.76
C ARG A 89 0.92 11.53 -13.44
N ASN A 90 0.83 10.21 -13.27
CA ASN A 90 0.29 9.60 -12.06
C ASN A 90 1.21 9.77 -10.85
N THR A 91 2.54 9.80 -11.05
CA THR A 91 3.50 10.16 -10.01
C THR A 91 3.31 11.62 -9.58
N CYS A 92 3.12 12.57 -10.51
CA CYS A 92 2.80 13.95 -10.17
C CYS A 92 1.47 14.05 -9.39
N LEU A 93 0.42 13.33 -9.81
CA LEU A 93 -0.86 13.30 -9.08
C LEU A 93 -0.69 12.83 -7.64
N ARG A 94 0.18 11.83 -7.41
CA ARG A 94 0.48 11.34 -6.06
C ARG A 94 0.98 12.47 -5.18
N TYR A 95 1.90 13.32 -5.64
CA TYR A 95 2.37 14.46 -4.85
C TYR A 95 1.29 15.54 -4.71
N LEU A 96 0.56 15.87 -5.78
CA LEU A 96 -0.50 16.89 -5.77
C LEU A 96 -1.62 16.56 -4.77
N ALA A 97 -1.89 15.27 -4.51
CA ALA A 97 -2.82 14.84 -3.48
C ALA A 97 -2.38 15.23 -2.05
N PHE A 98 -1.09 15.41 -1.80
CA PHE A 98 -0.53 15.78 -0.49
C PHE A 98 -0.20 17.28 -0.33
N ALA A 99 -0.35 18.08 -1.39
CA ALA A 99 -0.06 19.51 -1.40
C ALA A 99 -1.19 20.33 -0.72
N GLU A 100 -1.98 21.08 -1.50
CA GLU A 100 -3.13 21.84 -0.99
C GLU A 100 -4.40 20.95 -1.00
N PRO A 101 -5.10 20.78 0.13
CA PRO A 101 -6.21 19.83 0.26
C PRO A 101 -7.34 20.01 -0.77
N THR A 102 -7.73 21.25 -1.08
CA THR A 102 -8.85 21.54 -1.98
C THR A 102 -8.50 21.22 -3.44
N LEU A 103 -7.30 21.59 -3.87
CA LEU A 103 -6.77 21.30 -5.19
C LEU A 103 -6.54 19.79 -5.36
N GLY A 104 -5.92 19.14 -4.37
CA GLY A 104 -5.68 17.70 -4.36
C GLY A 104 -6.99 16.91 -4.51
N ASP A 105 -8.00 17.22 -3.69
CA ASP A 105 -9.33 16.60 -3.75
C ASP A 105 -9.97 16.75 -5.13
N LYS A 106 -9.97 17.97 -5.67
CA LYS A 106 -10.54 18.26 -6.98
C LYS A 106 -9.83 17.51 -8.11
N LEU A 107 -8.50 17.52 -8.14
CA LEU A 107 -7.70 16.88 -9.20
C LEU A 107 -7.88 15.36 -9.18
N VAL A 108 -7.83 14.76 -7.99
CA VAL A 108 -8.01 13.33 -7.79
C VAL A 108 -9.41 12.89 -8.21
N ALA A 109 -10.47 13.54 -7.72
CA ALA A 109 -11.84 13.22 -8.11
C ALA A 109 -12.06 13.40 -9.62
N THR A 110 -11.54 14.49 -10.20
CA THR A 110 -11.62 14.74 -11.65
C THR A 110 -10.96 13.62 -12.45
N GLN A 111 -9.75 13.22 -12.09
CA GLN A 111 -9.06 12.14 -12.79
C GLN A 111 -9.82 10.82 -12.66
N TYR A 112 -10.35 10.49 -11.49
CA TYR A 112 -11.10 9.26 -11.30
C TYR A 112 -12.34 9.19 -12.21
N HIS A 113 -13.15 10.24 -12.24
CA HIS A 113 -14.38 10.25 -13.04
C HIS A 113 -14.13 10.39 -14.55
N GLN A 114 -13.05 11.05 -14.96
CA GLN A 114 -12.72 11.24 -16.37
C GLN A 114 -11.81 10.13 -16.95
N ALA A 115 -11.30 9.22 -16.13
CA ALA A 115 -10.43 8.16 -16.59
C ALA A 115 -11.16 7.22 -17.56
N ASP A 116 -10.57 7.01 -18.74
CA ASP A 116 -11.01 6.04 -19.75
C ASP A 116 -10.33 4.66 -19.57
N ASN A 117 -9.46 4.52 -18.57
CA ASN A 117 -8.66 3.34 -18.32
C ASN A 117 -8.43 3.09 -16.82
N MET A 118 -8.19 1.82 -16.46
CA MET A 118 -8.01 1.42 -15.04
C MET A 118 -6.71 1.96 -14.42
N THR A 119 -5.69 2.31 -15.22
CA THR A 119 -4.42 2.83 -14.67
C THR A 119 -4.64 4.19 -14.02
N ASP A 120 -5.33 5.09 -14.72
CA ASP A 120 -5.57 6.45 -14.22
C ASP A 120 -6.63 6.48 -13.13
N ALA A 121 -7.69 5.66 -13.25
CA ALA A 121 -8.71 5.52 -12.22
C ALA A 121 -8.12 4.98 -10.91
N LEU A 122 -7.29 3.93 -11.00
CA LEU A 122 -6.64 3.36 -9.82
C LEU A 122 -5.60 4.32 -9.22
N ALA A 123 -4.84 5.04 -10.04
CA ALA A 123 -3.88 6.04 -9.55
C ALA A 123 -4.58 7.15 -8.75
N ALA A 124 -5.72 7.65 -9.25
CA ALA A 124 -6.53 8.62 -8.54
C ALA A 124 -7.09 8.05 -7.23
N LEU A 125 -7.69 6.86 -7.26
CA LEU A 125 -8.23 6.22 -6.06
C LEU A 125 -7.13 5.94 -5.01
N SER A 126 -5.96 5.50 -5.46
CA SER A 126 -4.80 5.28 -4.59
C SER A 126 -4.32 6.57 -3.93
N ALA A 127 -4.31 7.68 -4.68
CA ALA A 127 -3.94 8.99 -4.15
C ALA A 127 -4.97 9.51 -3.13
N ALA A 128 -6.28 9.31 -3.39
CA ALA A 128 -7.35 9.65 -2.44
C ALA A 128 -7.20 8.92 -1.10
N VAL A 129 -6.90 7.62 -1.15
CA VAL A 129 -6.67 6.81 0.05
C VAL A 129 -5.39 7.24 0.77
N ALA A 130 -4.29 7.39 0.04
CA ALA A 130 -3.00 7.72 0.64
C ALA A 130 -2.97 9.08 1.33
N ALA A 131 -3.65 10.10 0.77
CA ALA A 131 -3.71 11.44 1.33
C ALA A 131 -4.94 11.71 2.20
N GLU A 132 -5.79 10.68 2.42
CA GLU A 132 -7.03 10.76 3.18
C GLU A 132 -7.96 11.91 2.72
N LEU A 133 -8.11 12.05 1.41
CA LEU A 133 -8.87 13.15 0.81
C LEU A 133 -10.38 13.02 1.08
N PRO A 134 -11.12 14.14 1.17
CA PRO A 134 -12.58 14.14 1.34
C PRO A 134 -13.34 13.24 0.36
N CYS A 135 -12.92 13.17 -0.91
CA CYS A 135 -13.55 12.32 -1.92
C CYS A 135 -13.35 10.80 -1.70
N ARG A 136 -12.40 10.38 -0.85
CA ARG A 136 -11.95 8.97 -0.70
C ARG A 136 -13.13 8.00 -0.55
N ASP A 137 -14.02 8.26 0.41
CA ASP A 137 -15.08 7.31 0.76
C ASP A 137 -16.10 7.17 -0.38
N ALA A 138 -16.45 8.28 -1.04
CA ALA A 138 -17.33 8.28 -2.20
C ALA A 138 -16.72 7.48 -3.35
N LEU A 139 -15.45 7.73 -3.68
CA LEU A 139 -14.77 7.02 -4.78
C LEU A 139 -14.57 5.52 -4.48
N MET A 140 -14.26 5.16 -3.23
CA MET A 140 -14.14 3.76 -2.80
C MET A 140 -15.48 3.03 -2.90
N GLN A 141 -16.58 3.68 -2.54
CA GLN A 141 -17.93 3.11 -2.65
C GLN A 141 -18.35 2.95 -4.12
N GLU A 142 -18.13 3.98 -4.95
CA GLU A 142 -18.40 3.90 -6.39
C GLU A 142 -17.61 2.78 -7.08
N TYR A 143 -16.35 2.59 -6.68
CA TYR A 143 -15.51 1.51 -7.20
C TYR A 143 -16.09 0.14 -6.84
N ASP A 144 -16.47 -0.05 -5.58
CA ASP A 144 -17.10 -1.30 -5.13
C ASP A 144 -18.43 -1.54 -5.86
N ASP A 145 -19.34 -0.57 -5.88
CA ASP A 145 -20.64 -0.72 -6.56
C ASP A 145 -20.51 -1.04 -8.05
N LYS A 146 -19.48 -0.52 -8.71
CA LYS A 146 -19.22 -0.81 -10.12
C LYS A 146 -18.54 -2.16 -10.34
N TRP A 147 -17.60 -2.54 -9.48
CA TRP A 147 -16.67 -3.63 -9.76
C TRP A 147 -16.80 -4.85 -8.85
N HIS A 148 -17.75 -4.88 -7.90
CA HIS A 148 -17.84 -5.96 -6.92
C HIS A 148 -17.91 -7.38 -7.49
N GLN A 149 -18.40 -7.54 -8.74
CA GLN A 149 -18.45 -8.84 -9.44
C GLN A 149 -17.13 -9.22 -10.13
N ASP A 150 -16.25 -8.25 -10.42
CA ASP A 150 -14.94 -8.52 -11.00
C ASP A 150 -13.90 -8.69 -9.90
N GLY A 151 -13.60 -9.96 -9.62
CA GLY A 151 -12.67 -10.30 -8.57
C GLY A 151 -11.27 -9.71 -8.74
N LEU A 152 -10.71 -9.67 -9.95
CA LEU A 152 -9.33 -9.18 -10.16
C LEU A 152 -9.25 -7.66 -10.00
N VAL A 153 -10.35 -6.97 -10.33
CA VAL A 153 -10.47 -5.53 -10.10
C VAL A 153 -10.64 -5.25 -8.60
N MET A 154 -11.47 -6.03 -7.90
CA MET A 154 -11.64 -5.90 -6.45
C MET A 154 -10.38 -6.23 -5.63
N ASP A 155 -9.45 -7.05 -6.15
CA ASP A 155 -8.14 -7.23 -5.51
C ASP A 155 -7.42 -5.89 -5.29
N LYS A 156 -7.46 -5.00 -6.29
CA LYS A 156 -6.81 -3.69 -6.21
C LYS A 156 -7.47 -2.84 -5.12
N TRP A 157 -8.79 -2.89 -5.04
CA TRP A 157 -9.56 -2.21 -4.00
C TRP A 157 -9.26 -2.73 -2.60
N PHE A 158 -9.16 -4.06 -2.42
CA PHE A 158 -8.76 -4.65 -1.13
C PHE A 158 -7.35 -4.27 -0.73
N ILE A 159 -6.41 -4.19 -1.68
CA ILE A 159 -5.06 -3.73 -1.41
C ILE A 159 -5.10 -2.29 -0.87
N LEU A 160 -5.86 -1.39 -1.52
CA LEU A 160 -5.98 0.00 -1.06
C LEU A 160 -6.58 0.11 0.35
N GLN A 161 -7.62 -0.66 0.65
CA GLN A 161 -8.18 -0.73 2.01
C GLN A 161 -7.12 -1.20 3.02
N SER A 162 -6.35 -2.22 2.66
CA SER A 162 -5.36 -2.85 3.54
C SER A 162 -4.12 -1.99 3.78
N THR A 163 -3.77 -1.15 2.82
CA THR A 163 -2.64 -0.21 2.89
C THR A 163 -3.06 1.21 3.22
N SER A 164 -4.30 1.41 3.69
CA SER A 164 -4.79 2.72 4.14
C SER A 164 -3.96 3.23 5.32
N PRO A 165 -3.60 4.53 5.35
CA PRO A 165 -2.96 5.15 6.52
C PRO A 165 -3.94 5.45 7.66
N ALA A 166 -5.24 5.27 7.44
CA ALA A 166 -6.28 5.58 8.42
C ALA A 166 -6.10 4.80 9.73
N ALA A 167 -6.32 5.48 10.87
CA ALA A 167 -6.12 4.91 12.20
C ALA A 167 -6.96 3.64 12.47
N ASN A 168 -8.14 3.53 11.84
CA ASN A 168 -9.05 2.39 11.98
C ASN A 168 -8.83 1.27 10.94
N VAL A 169 -7.70 1.26 10.21
CA VAL A 169 -7.46 0.31 9.11
C VAL A 169 -7.61 -1.16 9.53
N VAL A 170 -7.20 -1.54 10.74
CA VAL A 170 -7.34 -2.93 11.22
C VAL A 170 -8.82 -3.32 11.36
N GLU A 171 -9.65 -2.40 11.84
CA GLU A 171 -11.09 -2.59 12.00
C GLU A 171 -11.77 -2.70 10.63
N THR A 172 -11.40 -1.83 9.70
CA THR A 172 -11.87 -1.89 8.30
C THR A 172 -11.50 -3.22 7.66
N VAL A 173 -10.23 -3.64 7.73
CA VAL A 173 -9.75 -4.91 7.16
C VAL A 173 -10.49 -6.11 7.75
N ARG A 174 -10.73 -6.11 9.07
CA ARG A 174 -11.54 -7.15 9.74
C ARG A 174 -12.98 -7.17 9.24
N GLY A 175 -13.62 -6.01 9.08
CA GLY A 175 -14.97 -5.91 8.53
C GLY A 175 -15.08 -6.47 7.11
N LEU A 176 -14.04 -6.25 6.29
CA LEU A 176 -13.98 -6.71 4.91
C LEU A 176 -13.86 -8.23 4.73
N LEU A 177 -13.60 -8.98 5.81
CA LEU A 177 -13.73 -10.45 5.77
C LEU A 177 -15.15 -10.91 5.45
N ASN A 178 -16.16 -10.07 5.70
CA ASN A 178 -17.57 -10.32 5.37
C ASN A 178 -18.02 -9.61 4.09
N HIS A 179 -17.09 -8.99 3.34
CA HIS A 179 -17.43 -8.24 2.14
C HIS A 179 -17.94 -9.17 1.02
N ARG A 180 -18.92 -8.69 0.23
CA ARG A 180 -19.54 -9.44 -0.88
C ARG A 180 -18.54 -10.00 -1.90
N SER A 181 -17.39 -9.36 -2.05
CA SER A 181 -16.32 -9.76 -2.98
C SER A 181 -15.16 -10.51 -2.33
N PHE A 182 -15.20 -10.76 -1.01
CA PHE A 182 -14.16 -11.49 -0.29
C PHE A 182 -14.55 -12.96 -0.07
N SER A 183 -13.56 -13.85 -0.14
CA SER A 183 -13.71 -15.25 0.28
C SER A 183 -12.36 -15.81 0.70
N MET A 184 -12.31 -16.46 1.86
CA MET A 184 -11.12 -17.15 2.36
C MET A 184 -10.71 -18.35 1.46
N SER A 185 -11.62 -18.86 0.63
CA SER A 185 -11.30 -19.94 -0.31
C SER A 185 -10.47 -19.48 -1.52
N ASN A 186 -10.38 -18.17 -1.78
CA ASN A 186 -9.67 -17.63 -2.92
C ASN A 186 -8.30 -17.05 -2.50
N PRO A 187 -7.18 -17.66 -2.91
CA PRO A 187 -5.84 -17.18 -2.56
C PRO A 187 -5.52 -15.76 -3.03
N ASN A 188 -6.17 -15.25 -4.08
CA ASN A 188 -6.00 -13.87 -4.51
C ASN A 188 -6.64 -12.92 -3.49
N ARG A 189 -7.89 -13.20 -3.07
CA ARG A 189 -8.59 -12.40 -2.05
C ARG A 189 -7.82 -12.34 -0.74
N VAL A 190 -7.36 -13.50 -0.27
CA VAL A 190 -6.57 -13.61 0.95
C VAL A 190 -5.29 -12.78 0.85
N ARG A 191 -4.57 -12.85 -0.28
CA ARG A 191 -3.35 -12.06 -0.48
C ARG A 191 -3.63 -10.55 -0.58
N SER A 192 -4.69 -10.16 -1.29
CA SER A 192 -5.03 -8.75 -1.53
C SER A 192 -5.57 -8.03 -0.30
N LEU A 193 -6.19 -8.74 0.65
CA LEU A 193 -6.67 -8.17 1.91
C LEU A 193 -5.68 -8.44 3.05
N ILE A 194 -5.59 -9.70 3.49
CA ILE A 194 -4.81 -10.09 4.67
C ILE A 194 -3.31 -9.96 4.41
N GLY A 195 -2.85 -10.43 3.24
CA GLY A 195 -1.45 -10.34 2.85
C GLY A 195 -0.97 -8.90 2.69
N ALA A 196 -1.74 -8.07 1.99
CA ALA A 196 -1.42 -6.65 1.80
C ALA A 196 -1.37 -5.91 3.15
N PHE A 197 -2.29 -6.18 4.07
CA PHE A 197 -2.27 -5.60 5.40
C PHE A 197 -0.96 -5.97 6.14
N ALA A 198 -0.61 -7.26 6.19
CA ALA A 198 0.55 -7.71 6.96
C ALA A 198 1.90 -7.33 6.34
N SER A 199 2.01 -7.26 5.01
CA SER A 199 3.29 -7.10 4.30
C SER A 199 3.50 -5.73 3.65
N SER A 200 2.43 -5.00 3.35
CA SER A 200 2.48 -3.70 2.68
C SER A 200 1.98 -2.55 3.57
N ASN A 201 1.47 -2.84 4.78
CA ASN A 201 1.15 -1.85 5.80
C ASN A 201 1.87 -2.15 7.13
N PRO A 202 3.23 -2.14 7.16
CA PRO A 202 3.98 -2.49 8.36
C PRO A 202 3.68 -1.56 9.54
N ALA A 203 3.34 -0.29 9.30
CA ALA A 203 2.97 0.64 10.38
C ALA A 203 1.73 0.16 11.15
N ALA A 204 0.68 -0.26 10.43
CA ALA A 204 -0.53 -0.79 11.07
C ALA A 204 -0.37 -2.23 11.56
N PHE A 205 0.34 -3.09 10.80
CA PHE A 205 0.59 -4.47 11.22
C PHE A 205 1.42 -4.54 12.51
N HIS A 206 2.38 -3.63 12.67
CA HIS A 206 3.20 -3.47 13.86
C HIS A 206 2.69 -2.38 14.80
N ALA A 207 1.36 -2.17 14.86
CA ALA A 207 0.72 -1.32 15.86
C ALA A 207 1.19 -1.70 17.27
N GLU A 208 1.40 -0.71 18.13
CA GLU A 208 2.04 -0.91 19.44
C GLU A 208 1.22 -1.76 20.42
N ASP A 209 -0.09 -1.89 20.17
CA ASP A 209 -1.02 -2.73 20.91
C ASP A 209 -0.97 -4.21 20.47
N GLY A 210 -0.28 -4.53 19.39
CA GLY A 210 -0.18 -5.88 18.83
C GLY A 210 -1.44 -6.36 18.08
N SER A 211 -2.41 -5.48 17.82
CA SER A 211 -3.67 -5.82 17.14
C SER A 211 -3.47 -6.45 15.77
N GLY A 212 -2.46 -6.00 15.01
CA GLY A 212 -2.10 -6.57 13.72
C GLY A 212 -1.56 -8.01 13.81
N TYR A 213 -0.78 -8.33 14.84
CA TYR A 213 -0.30 -9.70 15.08
C TYR A 213 -1.45 -10.63 15.44
N GLN A 214 -2.33 -10.18 16.34
CA GLN A 214 -3.49 -10.96 16.77
C GLN A 214 -4.43 -11.25 15.59
N PHE A 215 -4.68 -10.24 14.74
CA PHE A 215 -5.42 -10.43 13.50
C PHE A 215 -4.80 -11.51 12.60
N LEU A 216 -3.49 -11.45 12.37
CA LEU A 216 -2.83 -12.43 11.52
C LEU A 216 -2.84 -13.83 12.13
N VAL A 217 -2.73 -13.97 13.46
CA VAL A 217 -2.86 -15.27 14.14
C VAL A 217 -4.21 -15.91 13.90
N GLU A 218 -5.31 -15.15 13.98
CA GLU A 218 -6.65 -15.65 13.67
C GLU A 218 -6.75 -16.14 12.22
N MET A 219 -6.25 -15.35 11.27
CA MET A 219 -6.27 -15.71 9.84
C MET A 219 -5.41 -16.94 9.54
N LEU A 220 -4.22 -17.03 10.15
CA LEU A 220 -3.32 -18.18 10.00
C LEU A 220 -3.88 -19.44 10.67
N THR A 221 -4.66 -19.31 11.74
CA THR A 221 -5.33 -20.44 12.38
C THR A 221 -6.33 -21.10 11.41
N GLU A 222 -7.15 -20.30 10.71
CA GLU A 222 -8.05 -20.83 9.68
C GLU A 222 -7.26 -21.38 8.47
N LEU A 223 -6.28 -20.61 7.98
CA LEU A 223 -5.52 -20.98 6.79
C LEU A 223 -4.61 -22.20 7.01
N ASN A 224 -4.17 -22.47 8.23
CA ASN A 224 -3.42 -23.68 8.55
C ASN A 224 -4.19 -24.95 8.17
N GLN A 225 -5.51 -24.96 8.39
CA GLN A 225 -6.36 -26.10 8.03
C GLN A 225 -6.79 -26.05 6.57
N ARG A 226 -7.10 -24.85 6.06
CA ARG A 226 -7.69 -24.67 4.73
C ARG A 226 -6.67 -24.70 3.59
N ASN A 227 -5.55 -24.00 3.75
CA ASN A 227 -4.52 -23.85 2.73
C ASN A 227 -3.14 -23.51 3.35
N PRO A 228 -2.39 -24.54 3.82
CA PRO A 228 -1.08 -24.37 4.45
C PRO A 228 -0.07 -23.56 3.63
N GLN A 229 -0.10 -23.67 2.30
CA GLN A 229 0.82 -22.94 1.43
C GLN A 229 0.56 -21.44 1.45
N VAL A 230 -0.71 -21.02 1.47
CA VAL A 230 -1.08 -19.62 1.63
C VAL A 230 -0.73 -19.14 3.04
N ALA A 231 -1.03 -19.94 4.07
CA ALA A 231 -0.64 -19.63 5.45
C ALA A 231 0.88 -19.38 5.58
N SER A 232 1.68 -20.26 4.98
CA SER A 232 3.14 -20.15 4.97
C SER A 232 3.64 -18.88 4.29
N ARG A 233 2.99 -18.39 3.24
CA ARG A 233 3.34 -17.09 2.65
C ARG A 233 2.97 -15.92 3.58
N LEU A 234 1.83 -16.00 4.24
CA LEU A 234 1.33 -14.92 5.09
C LEU A 234 2.03 -14.79 6.45
N ILE A 235 2.70 -15.83 6.95
CA ILE A 235 3.46 -15.75 8.21
C ILE A 235 4.79 -14.99 8.08
N GLU A 236 5.23 -14.67 6.86
CA GLU A 236 6.54 -14.05 6.61
C GLU A 236 6.81 -12.74 7.39
N PRO A 237 5.82 -11.85 7.58
CA PRO A 237 6.01 -10.66 8.42
C PRO A 237 6.27 -11.00 9.90
N LEU A 238 5.69 -12.06 10.47
CA LEU A 238 5.89 -12.45 11.87
C LEU A 238 7.28 -13.04 12.13
N ILE A 239 7.87 -13.74 11.16
CA ILE A 239 9.19 -14.37 11.35
C ILE A 239 10.35 -13.36 11.24
N ARG A 240 10.07 -12.10 10.87
CA ARG A 240 11.03 -10.98 10.83
C ARG A 240 11.26 -10.33 12.21
N LEU A 241 10.70 -10.89 13.30
CA LEU A 241 10.70 -10.31 14.66
C LEU A 241 12.04 -9.71 15.12
N LYS A 242 13.17 -10.37 14.84
CA LYS A 242 14.51 -9.92 15.27
C LYS A 242 14.93 -8.56 14.68
N ARG A 243 14.21 -8.06 13.67
CA ARG A 243 14.42 -6.74 13.06
C ARG A 243 13.64 -5.63 13.77
N TYR A 244 12.84 -5.90 14.80
CA TYR A 244 12.03 -4.90 15.50
C TYR A 244 12.52 -4.68 16.94
N ASP A 245 11.98 -3.66 17.61
CA ASP A 245 12.27 -3.38 19.02
C ASP A 245 11.81 -4.50 19.96
N GLU A 246 12.30 -4.48 21.21
CA GLU A 246 12.05 -5.53 22.20
C GLU A 246 10.56 -5.73 22.53
N LYS A 247 9.77 -4.65 22.58
CA LYS A 247 8.33 -4.73 22.86
C LYS A 247 7.61 -5.44 21.72
N ARG A 248 7.89 -5.07 20.46
CA ARG A 248 7.33 -5.76 19.28
C ARG A 248 7.82 -7.19 19.17
N GLN A 249 9.09 -7.46 19.47
CA GLN A 249 9.63 -8.83 19.52
C GLN A 249 8.87 -9.72 20.51
N ALA A 250 8.57 -9.22 21.71
CA ALA A 250 7.81 -9.97 22.70
C ALA A 250 6.41 -10.34 22.20
N LEU A 251 5.70 -9.37 21.59
CA LEU A 251 4.36 -9.58 21.03
C LEU A 251 4.38 -10.56 19.84
N MET A 252 5.32 -10.41 18.91
CA MET A 252 5.48 -11.30 17.77
C MET A 252 5.87 -12.71 18.20
N ARG A 253 6.73 -12.85 19.21
CA ARG A 253 7.10 -14.14 19.81
C ARG A 253 5.87 -14.81 20.43
N ALA A 254 5.05 -14.08 21.18
CA ALA A 254 3.82 -14.61 21.76
C ALA A 254 2.85 -15.10 20.67
N ALA A 255 2.69 -14.34 19.58
CA ALA A 255 1.89 -14.75 18.43
C ALA A 255 2.42 -16.04 17.77
N LEU A 256 3.73 -16.16 17.59
CA LEU A 256 4.36 -17.37 17.05
C LEU A 256 4.22 -18.59 17.97
N GLU A 257 4.33 -18.42 19.29
CA GLU A 257 4.11 -19.50 20.26
C GLU A 257 2.63 -19.95 20.27
N GLN A 258 1.68 -19.02 20.12
CA GLN A 258 0.27 -19.37 19.96
C GLN A 258 0.05 -20.22 18.69
N LEU A 259 0.65 -19.84 17.56
CA LEU A 259 0.57 -20.62 16.32
C LEU A 259 1.26 -21.98 16.45
N LYS A 260 2.37 -22.06 17.20
CA LYS A 260 3.07 -23.32 17.49
C LYS A 260 2.21 -24.30 18.27
N GLY A 261 1.33 -23.78 19.14
CA GLY A 261 0.39 -24.56 19.94
C GLY A 261 -0.87 -25.03 19.20
N LEU A 262 -1.01 -24.75 17.90
CA LEU A 262 -2.18 -25.18 17.13
C LEU A 262 -2.24 -26.71 17.01
N GLU A 263 -3.44 -27.25 17.20
CA GLU A 263 -3.73 -28.64 16.85
C GLU A 263 -3.60 -28.83 15.34
N ASN A 264 -2.95 -29.92 14.90
CA ASN A 264 -2.67 -30.21 13.49
C ASN A 264 -1.92 -29.08 12.77
N LEU A 265 -0.90 -28.50 13.42
CA LEU A 265 -0.01 -27.54 12.80
C LEU A 265 0.64 -28.15 11.53
N SER A 266 0.44 -27.49 10.40
CA SER A 266 1.02 -27.90 9.12
C SER A 266 2.54 -27.85 9.15
N GLY A 267 3.18 -28.76 8.39
CA GLY A 267 4.64 -28.78 8.25
C GLY A 267 5.20 -27.45 7.74
N ASP A 268 4.51 -26.81 6.80
CA ASP A 268 4.88 -25.51 6.24
C ASP A 268 5.00 -24.40 7.30
N LEU A 269 4.06 -24.35 8.26
CA LEU A 269 4.09 -23.38 9.35
C LEU A 269 5.08 -23.80 10.44
N PHE A 270 5.13 -25.09 10.80
CA PHE A 270 6.03 -25.60 11.82
C PHE A 270 7.50 -25.26 11.51
N GLU A 271 7.93 -25.42 10.26
CA GLU A 271 9.30 -25.10 9.84
C GLU A 271 9.63 -23.61 10.05
N LYS A 272 8.75 -22.71 9.58
CA LYS A 272 8.95 -21.26 9.68
C LYS A 272 8.91 -20.78 11.14
N ILE A 273 7.96 -21.28 11.93
CA ILE A 273 7.80 -20.92 13.34
C ILE A 273 9.01 -21.39 14.16
N SER A 274 9.45 -22.64 13.97
CA SER A 274 10.57 -23.21 14.72
C SER A 274 11.87 -22.45 14.46
N LYS A 275 12.12 -22.05 13.21
CA LYS A 275 13.28 -21.23 12.84
C LYS A 275 13.22 -19.82 13.42
N ALA A 276 12.02 -19.22 13.50
CA ALA A 276 11.84 -17.87 14.00
C ALA A 276 11.98 -17.77 15.54
N LEU A 277 11.56 -18.82 16.26
CA LEU A 277 11.61 -18.90 17.71
C LEU A 277 12.98 -19.33 18.28
N ALA A 278 13.86 -19.89 17.43
CA ALA A 278 15.25 -20.20 17.77
C ALA A 278 16.11 -18.92 17.84
#